data_AF-A0A183SPS5-F1
#
_entry.id   AF-A0A183SPS5-F1
#
_cell.length_a   1.000
_cell.length_b   1.000
_cell.length_c   1.000
_cell.angle_alpha   90.00
_cell.angle_beta   90.00
_cell.angle_gamma   90.00
#
_symmetry.space_group_name_H-M   'P 1'
#
loop_
_entity.id
_entity.type
_entity.pdbx_description
1 polymer ?
#
loop_
_entity_poly.entity_id
_entity_poly.type
_entity_poly.pdbx_seq_one_letter_code
_entity_poly.pdbx_strand_id
1 'polypeptide(L)'
;MREDIRSCAASLLRQKKHHQVLPIDEEKGLISLKTDDSKVIVSADKGGATVIMEKTDYINKTNQVLNDMEAYTPLAEDPNKK
;
A
#
# COMPACT_ATOMS: atom_id res chain seq x y z
N MET A 1 -31.91 20.35 -19.61
CA MET A 1 -32.37 20.59 -18.22
C MET A 1 -31.92 19.49 -17.25
N ARG A 2 -32.36 18.23 -17.37
CA ARG A 2 -31.91 17.14 -16.47
C ARG A 2 -30.41 16.83 -16.57
N GLU A 3 -29.90 16.82 -17.80
CA GLU A 3 -28.48 16.67 -18.13
C GLU A 3 -27.63 17.77 -17.46
N ASP A 4 -28.10 19.02 -17.53
CA ASP A 4 -27.39 20.19 -16.98
C ASP A 4 -27.34 20.16 -15.45
N ILE A 5 -28.45 19.77 -14.80
CA ILE A 5 -28.49 19.60 -13.34
C ILE A 5 -27.53 18.49 -12.90
N ARG A 6 -27.51 17.36 -13.62
CA ARG A 6 -26.61 16.24 -13.33
C ARG A 6 -25.14 16.64 -13.52
N SER A 7 -24.82 17.37 -14.59
CA SER A 7 -23.48 17.88 -14.85
C SER A 7 -23.02 18.87 -13.76
N CYS A 8 -23.88 19.82 -13.37
CA CYS A 8 -23.62 20.74 -12.27
C CYS A 8 -23.45 20.04 -10.91
N ALA A 9 -24.29 19.04 -10.60
CA ALA A 9 -24.16 18.28 -9.37
C ALA A 9 -22.86 17.46 -9.35
N ALA A 10 -22.51 16.82 -10.47
CA ALA A 10 -21.27 16.05 -10.60
C ALA A 10 -20.02 16.94 -10.49
N SER A 11 -20.04 18.15 -11.05
CA SER A 11 -18.93 19.09 -10.94
C SER A 11 -18.77 19.63 -9.52
N LEU A 12 -19.86 19.92 -8.80
CA LEU A 12 -19.84 20.31 -7.39
C LEU A 12 -19.33 19.19 -6.47
N LEU A 13 -19.74 17.95 -6.71
CA LEU A 13 -19.23 16.78 -5.96
C LEU A 13 -17.74 16.55 -6.24
N ARG A 14 -17.27 16.79 -7.46
CA ARG A 14 -15.84 16.77 -7.82
C ARG A 14 -15.06 17.93 -7.23
N GLN A 15 -15.70 19.07 -7.01
CA GLN A 15 -15.13 20.25 -6.35
C GLN A 15 -15.04 20.11 -4.82
N LYS A 16 -15.60 19.04 -4.24
CA LYS A 16 -15.36 18.71 -2.83
C LYS A 16 -13.87 18.44 -2.66
N LYS A 17 -13.13 19.50 -2.30
CA LYS A 17 -11.71 19.46 -2.00
C LYS A 17 -11.48 18.30 -1.04
N HIS A 18 -10.44 17.50 -1.30
CA HIS A 18 -9.79 16.71 -0.27
C HIS A 18 -9.47 17.68 0.87
N HIS A 19 -10.32 17.73 1.88
CA HIS A 19 -9.96 18.38 3.13
C HIS A 19 -8.85 17.52 3.70
N GLN A 20 -7.78 18.13 4.20
CA GLN A 20 -6.86 17.43 5.08
C GLN A 20 -7.71 16.92 6.25
N VAL A 21 -8.03 15.63 6.22
CA VAL A 21 -8.81 14.95 7.27
C VAL A 21 -7.94 14.78 8.52
N LEU A 22 -6.61 14.76 8.32
CA LEU A 22 -5.63 14.54 9.36
C LEU A 22 -5.05 15.86 9.88
N PRO A 23 -4.82 15.98 11.19
CA PRO A 23 -3.98 17.01 11.76
C PRO A 23 -2.59 17.04 11.11
N ILE A 24 -1.97 18.22 11.07
CA ILE A 24 -0.65 18.43 10.45
C ILE A 24 0.42 17.49 11.04
N ASP A 25 0.38 17.24 12.35
CA ASP A 25 1.37 16.39 13.01
C ASP A 25 1.21 14.90 12.66
N GLU A 26 -0.04 14.44 12.46
CA GLU A 26 -0.31 13.10 11.97
C GLU A 26 0.15 12.94 10.52
N GLU A 27 -0.12 13.93 9.67
CA GLU A 27 0.36 13.93 8.28
C GLU A 27 1.90 13.89 8.22
N LYS A 28 2.58 14.70 9.03
CA LYS A 28 4.05 14.66 9.15
C LYS A 28 4.54 13.31 9.62
N GLY A 29 3.87 12.71 10.61
CA GLY A 29 4.19 11.37 11.09
C GLY A 29 4.09 10.31 9.98
N LEU A 30 3.01 10.36 9.18
CA LEU A 30 2.82 9.45 8.05
C LEU A 30 3.86 9.67 6.95
N ILE A 31 4.21 10.92 6.64
CA ILE A 31 5.27 11.22 5.67
C ILE A 31 6.60 10.64 6.17
N SER A 32 6.96 10.92 7.43
CA SER A 32 8.19 10.40 8.05
C SER A 32 8.24 8.87 8.01
N LEU A 33 7.13 8.21 8.34
CA LEU A 33 7.02 6.76 8.33
C LEU A 33 7.14 6.20 6.91
N LYS A 34 6.56 6.87 5.91
CA LYS A 34 6.63 6.47 4.50
C LYS A 34 8.04 6.64 3.90
N THR A 35 8.79 7.64 4.37
CA THR A 35 10.17 7.90 3.91
C THR A 35 11.21 7.06 4.63
N ASP A 36 10.83 6.35 5.69
CA ASP A 36 11.74 5.49 6.45
C ASP A 36 11.97 4.16 5.72
N ASP A 37 13.05 4.09 4.94
CA ASP A 37 13.46 2.89 4.18
C ASP A 37 13.88 1.70 5.05
N SER A 38 14.03 1.89 6.37
CA SER A 38 14.31 0.79 7.31
C SER A 38 13.06 -0.05 7.60
N LYS A 39 11.87 0.46 7.32
CA LYS A 39 10.59 -0.20 7.60
C LYS A 39 9.87 -0.61 6.32
N VAL A 40 9.14 -1.71 6.41
CA VAL A 40 8.27 -2.23 5.36
C VAL A 40 6.83 -2.08 5.84
N ILE A 41 5.98 -1.50 5.00
CA ILE A 41 4.56 -1.28 5.26
C ILE A 41 3.78 -2.09 4.22
N VAL A 42 3.04 -3.10 4.67
CA VAL A 42 2.25 -4.00 3.80
C VAL A 42 0.85 -4.20 4.35
N SER A 43 -0.11 -4.49 3.48
CA SER A 43 -1.45 -4.92 3.89
C SER A 43 -1.36 -6.26 4.61
N ALA A 44 -2.02 -6.39 5.76
CA ALA A 44 -2.21 -7.67 6.41
C ALA A 44 -3.13 -8.56 5.58
N ASP A 45 -2.93 -9.87 5.66
CA ASP A 45 -3.79 -10.87 5.00
C ASP A 45 -5.26 -10.81 5.47
N LYS A 46 -5.50 -10.36 6.71
CA LYS A 46 -6.84 -10.35 7.33
C LYS A 46 -7.21 -9.00 7.91
N GLY A 47 -8.52 -8.73 7.93
CA GLY A 47 -9.12 -7.63 8.70
C GLY A 47 -8.88 -6.22 8.14
N GLY A 48 -8.34 -6.09 6.92
CA GLY A 48 -8.03 -4.77 6.34
C GLY A 48 -6.98 -3.99 7.13
N ALA A 49 -6.18 -4.68 7.94
CA ALA A 49 -5.13 -4.08 8.74
C ALA A 49 -3.86 -3.83 7.90
N THR A 50 -2.95 -3.04 8.46
CA THR A 50 -1.62 -2.77 7.90
C THR A 50 -0.57 -3.27 8.87
N VAL A 51 0.43 -3.97 8.38
CA VAL A 51 1.61 -4.40 9.14
C VAL A 51 2.76 -3.46 8.85
N ILE A 52 3.43 -3.02 9.91
CA ILE A 52 4.69 -2.30 9.85
C ILE A 52 5.75 -3.19 10.49
N MET A 53 6.85 -3.44 9.79
CA MET A 53 7.92 -4.30 10.27
C MET A 53 9.28 -3.76 9.84
N GLU A 54 10.31 -4.07 10.62
CA GLU A 54 11.68 -3.80 10.21
C GLU A 54 12.02 -4.59 8.94
N LYS A 55 12.72 -3.95 8.00
CA LYS A 55 13.05 -4.51 6.69
C LYS A 55 13.91 -5.75 6.79
N THR A 56 14.82 -5.79 7.77
CA THR A 56 15.67 -6.97 8.04
C THR A 56 14.82 -8.17 8.40
N ASP A 57 13.82 -7.99 9.27
CA ASP A 57 12.94 -9.07 9.71
C ASP A 57 12.02 -9.52 8.58
N TYR A 58 11.56 -8.59 7.74
CA TYR A 58 10.80 -8.90 6.54
C TYR A 58 11.59 -9.76 5.57
N ILE A 59 12.83 -9.38 5.27
CA ILE A 59 13.72 -10.13 4.38
C ILE A 59 13.99 -11.52 4.98
N ASN A 60 14.31 -11.61 6.26
CA ASN A 60 14.62 -12.87 6.93
C ASN A 60 13.43 -13.84 6.87
N LYS A 61 12.22 -13.38 7.22
CA LYS A 61 11.00 -14.19 7.13
C LYS A 61 10.67 -14.59 5.69
N THR A 62 10.80 -13.65 4.76
CA THR A 62 10.54 -13.93 3.34
C THR A 62 11.48 -15.01 2.82
N ASN A 63 12.77 -14.90 3.10
CA ASN A 63 13.75 -15.91 2.72
C ASN A 63 13.49 -17.25 3.41
N GLN A 64 13.07 -17.25 4.68
CA GLN A 64 12.68 -18.48 5.37
C GLN A 64 11.55 -19.22 4.64
N VAL A 65 10.54 -18.49 4.16
CA VAL A 65 9.40 -19.06 3.43
C VAL A 65 9.79 -19.47 2.01
N LEU A 66 10.51 -18.64 1.27
CA LEU A 66 10.85 -18.90 -0.14
C LEU A 66 11.90 -20.00 -0.33
N ASN A 67 12.74 -20.24 0.68
CA ASN A 67 13.73 -21.32 0.65
C ASN A 67 13.15 -22.68 1.05
N ASP A 68 11.85 -22.77 1.33
CA ASP A 68 11.17 -24.03 1.57
C ASP A 68 11.06 -24.85 0.27
N MET A 69 11.96 -25.82 0.13
CA MET A 69 12.02 -26.72 -1.03
C MET A 69 10.94 -27.81 -1.02
N GLU A 70 10.24 -28.02 0.10
CA GLU A 70 9.08 -28.92 0.14
C GLU A 70 7.86 -28.25 -0.47
N ALA A 71 7.68 -26.95 -0.21
CA ALA A 71 6.58 -26.16 -0.74
C ALA A 71 6.82 -25.59 -2.15
N TYR A 72 8.07 -25.24 -2.48
CA TYR A 72 8.41 -24.53 -3.72
C TYR A 72 9.54 -25.21 -4.50
N THR A 73 9.45 -25.19 -5.83
CA THR A 73 10.52 -25.67 -6.73
C THR A 73 11.20 -24.48 -7.41
N PRO A 74 12.54 -24.38 -7.36
CA PRO A 74 13.27 -23.34 -8.08
C PRO A 74 13.06 -23.44 -9.59
N LEU A 75 12.78 -22.31 -10.23
CA LEU A 75 12.66 -22.24 -11.69
C LEU A 75 13.99 -21.76 -12.28
N ALA A 76 14.46 -22.44 -13.33
CA ALA A 76 15.75 -22.15 -13.96
C ALA A 76 15.76 -20.80 -14.70
N GLU A 77 14.61 -20.34 -15.18
CA GLU A 77 14.45 -19.08 -15.91
C GLU A 77 13.30 -18.27 -15.34
N ASP A 78 13.44 -16.94 -15.36
CA ASP A 78 12.37 -16.05 -14.94
C ASP A 78 11.18 -16.17 -15.91
N PRO A 79 9.99 -16.58 -15.41
CA PRO A 79 8.82 -16.83 -16.25
C PRO A 79 8.22 -15.53 -16.81
N ASN A 80 8.70 -14.37 -16.36
CA ASN A 80 8.28 -13.06 -16.86
C ASN A 80 9.24 -12.47 -17.90
N LYS A 81 10.28 -13.22 -18.32
CA LYS A 81 11.10 -12.82 -19.47
C LYS A 81 10.22 -12.85 -20.73
N LYS A 82 10.18 -11.73 -21.46
CA LYS A 82 9.59 -11.63 -22.79
C LYS A 82 10.54 -12.13 -23.86
#